data_AF-A0A9W7CMC4-F1
#
_entry.id   AF-A0A9W7CMC4-F1
#
_cell.length_a   1.000
_cell.length_b   1.000
_cell.length_c   1.000
_cell.angle_alpha   90.00
_cell.angle_beta   90.00
_cell.angle_gamma   90.00
#
_symmetry.space_group_name_H-M   'P 1'
#
loop_
_entity.id
_entity.type
_entity.pdbx_description
1 polymer ?
#
loop_
_entity_poly.entity_id
_entity_poly.type
_entity_poly.pdbx_seq_one_letter_code
_entity_poly.pdbx_strand_id
1 'polypeptide(L)'
;MLRMLQSTRIVSYAFELRPVAVERIDVLESKLKDQQEELETLRGQIGPCRQYFLRAESKTWNSFKLQWTAPLDSDQFALREDCTSVKVAYPGLYAVAVLVNHLPGQNSTGVISLQKNGIQVQSAATGASYSSYQGDYCSHHTSTSLMCIIDFKKDETIAVVCTNTSAIAKVPSYLTLARIGE
;
A
#
# COMPACT_ATOMS: atom_id res chain seq x y z
N MET A 1 -68.94 -27.87 -42.04
CA MET A 1 -68.68 -26.42 -42.02
C MET A 1 -68.40 -26.02 -40.58
N LEU A 2 -67.16 -25.69 -40.23
CA LEU A 2 -66.72 -25.37 -38.86
C LEU A 2 -66.98 -23.89 -38.55
N ARG A 3 -67.51 -23.58 -37.36
CA ARG A 3 -67.66 -22.20 -36.86
C ARG A 3 -67.04 -22.12 -35.46
N MET A 4 -65.82 -21.57 -35.40
CA MET A 4 -65.10 -21.22 -34.16
C MET A 4 -65.61 -19.88 -33.66
N LEU A 5 -65.97 -19.78 -32.38
CA LEU A 5 -66.28 -18.53 -31.71
C LEU A 5 -65.09 -18.15 -30.81
N GLN A 6 -64.44 -17.03 -31.12
CA GLN A 6 -63.36 -16.46 -30.33
C GLN A 6 -63.91 -15.88 -29.02
N SER A 7 -63.33 -16.29 -27.90
CA SER A 7 -63.65 -15.77 -26.57
C SER A 7 -62.52 -14.83 -26.13
N THR A 8 -62.80 -13.53 -26.07
CA THR A 8 -61.88 -12.53 -25.52
C THR A 8 -62.22 -12.31 -24.04
N ARG A 9 -61.26 -12.52 -23.14
CA ARG A 9 -61.42 -12.23 -21.70
C ARG A 9 -60.59 -11.01 -21.33
N ILE A 10 -61.21 -10.04 -20.69
CA ILE A 10 -60.55 -8.86 -20.11
C ILE A 10 -60.37 -9.12 -18.62
N VAL A 11 -59.13 -9.04 -18.14
CA VAL A 11 -58.79 -9.15 -16.72
C VAL A 11 -58.37 -7.78 -16.23
N SER A 12 -59.08 -7.26 -15.23
CA SER A 12 -58.71 -6.03 -14.52
C SER A 12 -58.04 -6.40 -13.21
N TYR A 13 -56.82 -5.88 -13.01
CA TYR A 13 -56.08 -5.99 -11.74
C TYR A 13 -56.22 -4.68 -10.97
N ALA A 14 -56.67 -4.77 -9.72
CA ALA A 14 -56.67 -3.66 -8.79
C ALA A 14 -55.56 -3.86 -7.76
N PHE A 15 -54.71 -2.85 -7.56
CA PHE A 15 -53.66 -2.87 -6.56
C PHE A 15 -54.12 -2.12 -5.32
N GLU A 16 -54.22 -2.81 -4.19
CA GLU A 16 -54.44 -2.18 -2.88
C GLU A 16 -53.13 -1.60 -2.36
N LEU A 17 -52.99 -0.26 -2.44
CA LEU A 17 -51.91 0.45 -1.78
C LEU A 17 -52.27 0.66 -0.30
N ARG A 18 -51.57 -0.04 0.59
CA ARG A 18 -51.74 0.15 2.04
C ARG A 18 -51.04 1.46 2.45
N PRO A 19 -51.74 2.42 3.06
CA PRO A 19 -51.13 3.66 3.51
C PRO A 19 -50.09 3.35 4.60
N VAL A 20 -48.90 3.93 4.46
CA VAL A 20 -47.88 3.89 5.50
C VAL A 20 -48.33 4.85 6.61
N ALA A 21 -48.50 4.33 7.83
CA ALA A 21 -48.91 5.13 8.97
C ALA A 21 -47.87 6.22 9.26
N VAL A 22 -48.32 7.47 9.34
CA VAL A 22 -47.46 8.66 9.55
C VAL A 22 -46.59 8.52 10.81
N GLU A 23 -47.14 7.93 11.87
CA GLU A 23 -46.43 7.63 13.12
C GLU A 23 -45.17 6.77 12.93
N ARG A 24 -45.16 5.88 11.93
CA ARG A 24 -43.99 5.06 11.62
C ARG A 24 -42.89 5.87 10.93
N ILE A 25 -43.27 6.91 10.20
CA ILE A 25 -42.33 7.83 9.54
C ILE A 25 -41.62 8.65 10.61
N ASP A 26 -42.36 9.20 11.58
CA ASP A 26 -41.79 9.99 12.68
C ASP A 26 -40.82 9.17 13.54
N VAL A 27 -41.17 7.91 13.83
CA VAL A 27 -40.27 7.00 14.57
C VAL A 27 -39.00 6.69 13.78
N LEU A 28 -39.12 6.51 12.46
CA LEU A 28 -37.95 6.23 11.62
C LEU A 28 -37.07 7.47 11.44
N GLU A 29 -37.67 8.65 11.29
CA GLU A 29 -36.96 9.93 11.21
C GLU A 29 -36.20 10.22 12.51
N SER A 30 -36.84 10.02 13.67
CA SER A 30 -36.17 10.13 14.98
C SER A 30 -34.99 9.17 15.07
N LYS A 31 -35.17 7.89 14.71
CA LYS A 31 -34.08 6.91 14.74
C LYS A 31 -32.94 7.23 13.79
N LEU A 32 -33.24 7.71 12.58
CA LEU A 32 -32.22 8.14 11.63
C LEU A 32 -31.43 9.33 12.16
N LYS A 33 -32.11 10.27 12.81
CA LYS A 33 -31.48 11.44 13.43
C LYS A 33 -30.58 11.03 14.60
N ASP A 34 -31.07 10.16 15.49
CA ASP A 34 -30.29 9.64 16.61
C ASP A 34 -29.03 8.90 16.12
N GLN A 35 -29.17 8.09 15.07
CA GLN A 35 -28.03 7.39 14.45
C GLN A 35 -27.03 8.35 13.80
N GLN A 36 -27.51 9.41 13.13
CA GLN A 36 -26.65 10.42 12.53
C GLN A 36 -25.86 11.20 13.59
N GLU A 37 -26.50 11.54 14.71
CA GLU A 37 -25.86 12.23 15.82
C GLU A 37 -24.80 11.36 16.52
N GLU A 38 -25.08 10.07 16.71
CA GLU A 38 -24.11 9.12 17.27
C GLU A 38 -22.90 8.95 16.33
N LEU A 39 -23.12 8.86 15.00
CA LEU A 39 -22.05 8.79 14.02
C LEU A 39 -21.18 10.06 14.00
N GLU A 40 -21.79 11.24 14.12
CA GLU A 40 -21.05 12.51 14.22
C GLU A 40 -20.25 12.61 15.51
N THR A 41 -20.83 12.13 16.62
CA THR A 41 -20.16 12.06 17.92
C THR A 41 -18.96 11.12 17.87
N LEU A 42 -19.13 9.92 17.31
CA LEU A 42 -18.06 8.94 17.14
C LEU A 42 -16.98 9.45 16.18
N ARG A 43 -17.35 10.13 15.09
CA ARG A 43 -16.38 10.80 14.19
C ARG A 43 -15.65 11.96 14.86
N GLY A 44 -16.27 12.64 15.82
CA GLY A 44 -15.62 13.66 16.65
C GLY A 44 -14.67 13.07 17.69
N GLN A 45 -15.00 11.90 18.25
CA GLN A 45 -14.18 11.18 19.22
C GLN A 45 -12.99 10.46 18.57
N ILE A 46 -13.21 9.85 17.41
CA ILE A 46 -12.15 9.37 16.52
C ILE A 46 -11.66 10.60 15.76
N GLY A 47 -10.90 11.47 16.45
CA GLY A 47 -10.14 12.53 15.78
C GLY A 47 -9.45 11.96 14.53
N PRO A 48 -9.24 12.76 13.47
CA PRO A 48 -8.84 12.27 12.15
C PRO A 48 -7.76 11.21 12.33
N CYS A 49 -8.09 9.95 12.03
CA CYS A 49 -7.22 8.82 12.29
C CYS A 49 -5.91 9.13 11.58
N ARG A 50 -4.91 9.61 12.34
CA ARG A 50 -3.73 10.22 11.77
C ARG A 50 -2.90 9.09 11.22
N GLN A 51 -3.13 8.76 9.95
CA GLN A 51 -2.55 7.61 9.32
C GLN A 51 -1.10 7.98 8.97
N TYR A 52 -0.17 7.40 9.71
CA TYR A 52 1.24 7.58 9.43
C TYR A 52 1.64 6.64 8.30
N PHE A 53 1.54 7.15 7.08
CA PHE A 53 1.78 6.40 5.85
C PHE A 53 2.78 7.13 4.96
N LEU A 54 3.70 6.37 4.37
CA LEU A 54 4.63 6.84 3.35
C LEU A 54 4.63 5.86 2.20
N ARG A 55 4.59 6.38 0.98
CA ARG A 55 5.03 5.70 -0.23
C ARG A 55 6.14 6.53 -0.87
N ALA A 56 7.34 5.97 -0.95
CA ALA A 56 8.49 6.61 -1.55
C ALA A 56 8.96 5.83 -2.79
N GLU A 57 9.37 6.55 -3.83
CA GLU A 57 9.94 6.00 -5.06
C GLU A 57 11.44 6.29 -5.09
N SER A 58 12.24 5.34 -5.59
CA SER A 58 13.67 5.55 -5.78
C SER A 58 13.96 6.27 -7.09
N LYS A 59 14.90 7.21 -7.08
CA LYS A 59 15.46 7.83 -8.29
C LYS A 59 16.49 6.92 -8.96
N THR A 60 17.43 6.40 -8.17
CA THR A 60 18.54 5.53 -8.58
C THR A 60 19.20 4.97 -7.32
N TRP A 61 20.41 4.42 -7.43
CA TRP A 61 21.24 4.02 -6.30
C TRP A 61 22.40 5.01 -6.12
N ASN A 62 22.74 5.32 -4.88
CA ASN A 62 24.00 6.00 -4.53
C ASN A 62 24.96 4.96 -3.95
N SER A 63 26.00 4.63 -4.70
CA SER A 63 26.94 3.54 -4.41
C SER A 63 26.20 2.20 -4.25
N PHE A 64 25.87 1.82 -3.01
CA PHE A 64 25.17 0.59 -2.67
C PHE A 64 23.81 0.85 -2.01
N LYS A 65 23.32 2.09 -1.95
CA LYS A 65 22.06 2.41 -1.28
C LYS A 65 21.01 2.91 -2.26
N LEU A 66 19.75 2.54 -2.06
CA LEU A 66 18.66 3.20 -2.78
C LEU A 66 18.65 4.68 -2.43
N GLN A 67 18.53 5.53 -3.45
CA GLN A 67 18.33 6.96 -3.32
C GLN A 67 16.88 7.29 -3.64
N TRP A 68 16.17 7.85 -2.67
CA TRP A 68 14.75 8.20 -2.77
C TRP A 68 14.56 9.54 -3.49
N THR A 69 13.44 9.67 -4.19
CA THR A 69 13.03 10.92 -4.83
C THR A 69 12.55 11.90 -3.77
N ALA A 70 13.13 13.09 -3.77
CA ALA A 70 12.71 14.22 -2.93
C ALA A 70 11.79 15.17 -3.72
N PRO A 71 10.85 15.88 -3.06
CA PRO A 71 10.48 15.76 -1.65
C PRO A 71 9.59 14.53 -1.37
N LEU A 72 9.48 14.12 -0.10
CA LEU A 72 8.48 13.13 0.31
C LEU A 72 7.12 13.81 0.49
N ASP A 73 6.04 13.13 0.11
CA ASP A 73 4.67 13.59 0.30
C ASP A 73 4.17 13.25 1.72
N SER A 74 4.92 13.68 2.74
CA SER A 74 4.56 13.49 4.15
C SER A 74 5.36 14.40 5.08
N ASP A 75 4.70 14.93 6.11
CA ASP A 75 5.31 15.68 7.22
C ASP A 75 5.91 14.76 8.30
N GLN A 76 5.57 13.48 8.29
CA GLN A 76 5.92 12.50 9.33
C GLN A 76 7.21 11.75 9.04
N PHE A 77 7.72 11.89 7.82
CA PHE A 77 8.93 11.25 7.34
C PHE A 77 9.83 12.28 6.68
N ALA A 78 11.13 12.18 6.92
CA ALA A 78 12.12 13.10 6.33
C ALA A 78 13.23 12.32 5.66
N LEU A 79 13.74 12.82 4.54
CA LEU A 79 14.96 12.28 3.94
C LEU A 79 16.19 12.85 4.64
N ARG A 80 17.26 12.04 4.73
CA ARG A 80 18.61 12.57 4.97
C ARG A 80 19.12 13.37 3.77
N GLU A 81 20.18 14.15 3.97
CA GLU A 81 20.79 14.99 2.94
C GLU A 81 21.18 14.21 1.67
N ASP A 82 21.67 12.98 1.83
CA ASP A 82 22.04 12.09 0.72
C ASP A 82 20.84 11.41 0.03
N CYS A 83 19.63 11.62 0.56
CA CYS A 83 18.39 10.98 0.15
C CYS A 83 18.42 9.44 0.18
N THR A 84 19.36 8.80 0.89
CA THR A 84 19.47 7.33 0.92
C THR A 84 18.68 6.67 2.04
N SER A 85 18.28 7.48 3.02
CA SER A 85 17.63 7.00 4.24
C SER A 85 16.41 7.86 4.55
N VAL A 86 15.34 7.21 4.96
CA VAL A 86 14.13 7.84 5.48
C VAL A 86 14.18 7.84 7.00
N LYS A 87 13.93 8.99 7.60
CA LYS A 87 13.85 9.21 9.04
C LYS A 87 12.39 9.25 9.47
N VAL A 88 12.06 8.55 10.54
CA VAL A 88 10.70 8.50 11.10
C VAL A 88 10.59 9.51 12.24
N ALA A 89 9.64 10.45 12.15
CA ALA A 89 9.48 11.51 13.17
C ALA A 89 8.71 11.04 14.41
N TYR A 90 7.85 10.03 14.28
CA TYR A 90 6.96 9.56 15.33
C TYR A 90 7.30 8.11 15.72
N PRO A 91 7.49 7.81 17.01
CA PRO A 91 7.77 6.46 17.45
C PRO A 91 6.55 5.55 17.28
N GLY A 92 6.78 4.25 17.18
CA GLY A 92 5.76 3.22 17.23
C GLY A 92 6.05 2.05 16.31
N LEU A 93 5.06 1.18 16.14
CA LEU A 93 5.18 -0.03 15.35
C LEU A 93 4.78 0.23 13.90
N TYR A 94 5.67 -0.07 12.95
CA TYR A 94 5.47 0.16 11.52
C TYR A 94 5.53 -1.14 10.73
N ALA A 95 4.56 -1.34 9.83
CA ALA A 95 4.69 -2.26 8.72
C ALA A 95 5.58 -1.62 7.65
N VAL A 96 6.69 -2.28 7.33
CA VAL A 96 7.67 -1.83 6.35
C VAL A 96 7.68 -2.79 5.19
N ALA A 97 7.52 -2.27 3.98
CA ALA A 97 7.61 -3.04 2.75
C ALA A 97 8.50 -2.33 1.74
N VAL A 98 9.45 -3.06 1.16
CA VAL A 98 10.33 -2.56 0.11
C VAL A 98 10.22 -3.50 -1.08
N LEU A 99 10.03 -2.94 -2.27
CA LEU A 99 10.17 -3.63 -3.55
C LEU A 99 11.36 -3.03 -4.28
N VAL A 100 12.42 -3.82 -4.43
CA VAL A 100 13.62 -3.40 -5.15
C VAL A 100 13.62 -4.01 -6.54
N ASN A 101 13.59 -3.15 -7.56
CA ASN A 101 13.78 -3.55 -8.95
C ASN A 101 15.28 -3.49 -9.28
N HIS A 102 15.86 -4.62 -9.68
CA HIS A 102 17.30 -4.75 -9.84
C HIS A 102 17.71 -5.76 -10.91
N LEU A 103 18.97 -5.67 -11.31
CA LEU A 103 19.65 -6.65 -12.16
C LEU A 103 20.62 -7.46 -11.28
N PRO A 104 20.54 -8.80 -11.26
CA PRO A 104 21.49 -9.63 -10.52
C PRO A 104 22.92 -9.46 -11.02
N GLY A 105 23.90 -9.55 -10.12
CA GLY A 105 25.33 -9.54 -10.47
C GLY A 105 25.74 -10.75 -11.33
N GLN A 106 26.88 -10.64 -12.00
CA GLN A 106 27.46 -11.74 -12.79
C GLN A 106 28.31 -12.63 -11.89
N ASN A 107 28.13 -13.95 -12.00
CA ASN A 107 28.98 -14.97 -11.37
C ASN A 107 29.07 -14.94 -9.83
N SER A 108 28.31 -14.07 -9.16
CA SER A 108 28.23 -14.00 -7.71
C SER A 108 26.84 -13.62 -7.25
N THR A 109 26.41 -14.18 -6.11
CA THR A 109 25.12 -13.86 -5.50
C THR A 109 25.15 -12.47 -4.88
N GLY A 110 24.16 -11.63 -5.16
CA GLY A 110 23.99 -10.34 -4.49
C GLY A 110 23.07 -10.42 -3.28
N VAL A 111 23.05 -9.35 -2.49
CA VAL A 111 22.20 -9.23 -1.30
C VAL A 111 21.54 -7.86 -1.27
N ILE A 112 20.24 -7.87 -1.01
CA ILE A 112 19.48 -6.67 -0.66
C ILE A 112 19.14 -6.76 0.82
N SER A 113 19.48 -5.71 1.55
CA SER A 113 19.36 -5.59 3.00
C SER A 113 18.52 -4.38 3.35
N LEU A 114 17.46 -4.60 4.11
CA LEU A 114 16.74 -3.55 4.82
C LEU A 114 17.49 -3.26 6.13
N GLN A 115 17.88 -1.99 6.34
CA GLN A 115 18.68 -1.59 7.50
C GLN A 115 17.98 -0.52 8.32
N LYS A 116 17.87 -0.75 9.62
CA LYS A 116 17.43 0.23 10.62
C LYS A 116 18.66 0.81 11.32
N ASN A 117 18.84 2.13 11.26
CA ASN A 117 20.02 2.82 11.82
C ASN A 117 21.38 2.21 11.36
N GLY A 118 21.43 1.66 10.14
CA GLY A 118 22.62 0.98 9.61
C GLY A 118 22.79 -0.49 10.04
N ILE A 119 21.89 -1.02 10.87
CA ILE A 119 21.86 -2.43 11.27
C ILE A 119 20.87 -3.18 10.39
N GLN A 120 21.30 -4.29 9.79
CA GLN A 120 20.43 -5.14 8.99
C GLN A 120 19.33 -5.78 9.84
N VAL A 121 18.07 -5.55 9.44
CA VAL A 121 16.87 -6.15 10.07
C VAL A 121 16.27 -7.26 9.22
N GLN A 122 16.46 -7.19 7.90
CA GLN A 122 16.02 -8.22 6.97
C GLN A 122 16.92 -8.20 5.73
N SER A 123 17.10 -9.35 5.09
CA SER A 123 17.82 -9.44 3.83
C SER A 123 17.28 -10.55 2.93
N ALA A 124 17.50 -10.40 1.63
CA ALA A 124 17.25 -11.42 0.63
C ALA A 124 18.42 -11.52 -0.35
N ALA A 125 18.74 -12.74 -0.77
CA ALA A 125 19.69 -12.98 -1.84
C ALA A 125 19.04 -12.66 -3.21
N THR A 126 19.78 -12.02 -4.10
CA THR A 126 19.27 -11.58 -5.42
C THR A 126 19.49 -12.60 -6.53
N GLY A 127 20.08 -13.75 -6.22
CA GLY A 127 20.56 -14.70 -7.21
C GLY A 127 21.81 -14.20 -7.94
N ALA A 128 22.21 -14.91 -8.99
CA ALA A 128 23.33 -14.56 -9.85
C ALA A 128 22.95 -14.84 -11.31
N SER A 129 23.48 -14.03 -12.22
CA SER A 129 23.46 -14.33 -13.64
C SER A 129 24.69 -15.17 -14.01
N TYR A 130 24.48 -16.17 -14.87
CA TYR A 130 25.52 -17.09 -15.33
C TYR A 130 25.61 -17.03 -16.86
N SER A 131 26.78 -17.35 -17.40
CA SER A 131 26.96 -17.44 -18.85
C SER A 131 26.11 -18.58 -19.43
N SER A 132 25.39 -18.28 -20.50
CA SER A 132 24.77 -19.32 -21.31
C SER A 132 25.86 -20.15 -22.02
N TYR A 133 25.50 -21.35 -22.51
CA TYR A 133 26.38 -22.21 -23.31
C TYR A 133 26.96 -21.51 -24.57
N GLN A 134 26.36 -20.38 -25.00
CA GLN A 134 26.80 -19.56 -26.13
C GLN A 134 27.71 -18.38 -25.74
N GLY A 135 28.06 -18.21 -24.46
CA GLY A 135 28.95 -17.14 -24.00
C GLY A 135 28.26 -15.80 -23.69
N ASP A 136 26.96 -15.68 -23.96
CA ASP A 136 26.18 -14.51 -23.57
C ASP A 136 25.72 -14.62 -22.11
N TYR A 137 25.95 -13.55 -21.35
CA TYR A 137 25.41 -13.40 -20.00
C TYR A 137 23.94 -12.98 -20.09
N CYS A 138 23.03 -13.86 -19.66
CA CYS A 138 21.62 -13.52 -19.53
C CYS A 138 21.33 -13.07 -18.10
N SER A 139 21.41 -11.76 -17.84
CA SER A 139 20.82 -11.17 -16.64
C SER A 139 19.47 -10.58 -17.01
N HIS A 140 18.41 -11.06 -16.35
CA HIS A 140 17.07 -10.54 -16.52
C HIS A 140 16.73 -9.56 -15.41
N HIS A 141 16.03 -8.49 -15.77
CA HIS A 141 15.42 -7.59 -14.82
C HIS A 141 14.54 -8.41 -13.87
N THR A 142 14.73 -8.21 -12.58
CA THR A 142 13.94 -8.89 -11.56
C THR A 142 13.60 -7.94 -10.44
N SER A 143 12.83 -8.45 -9.46
CA SER A 143 12.49 -7.70 -8.28
C SER A 143 12.67 -8.55 -7.03
N THR A 144 12.93 -7.89 -5.91
CA THR A 144 13.04 -8.52 -4.60
C THR A 144 12.27 -7.70 -3.59
N SER A 145 11.38 -8.38 -2.88
CA SER A 145 10.56 -7.78 -1.84
C SER A 145 11.08 -8.13 -0.46
N LEU A 146 11.17 -7.12 0.41
CA LEU A 146 11.43 -7.26 1.83
C LEU A 146 10.23 -6.70 2.59
N MET A 147 9.70 -7.46 3.55
CA MET A 147 8.59 -7.01 4.37
C MET A 147 8.79 -7.47 5.81
N CYS A 148 8.68 -6.54 6.75
CA CYS A 148 8.76 -6.83 8.18
C CYS A 148 8.01 -5.77 8.98
N ILE A 149 7.78 -6.07 10.26
CA ILE A 149 7.24 -5.13 11.22
C ILE A 149 8.39 -4.66 12.10
N ILE A 150 8.55 -3.34 12.23
CA ILE A 150 9.66 -2.71 12.94
C ILE A 150 9.09 -1.71 13.95
N ASP A 151 9.53 -1.83 15.20
CA ASP A 151 9.37 -0.76 16.19
C ASP A 151 10.39 0.35 15.89
N PHE A 152 9.91 1.58 15.69
CA PHE A 152 10.74 2.76 15.49
C PHE A 152 10.67 3.67 16.72
N LYS A 153 11.81 4.19 17.12
CA LYS A 153 11.93 5.35 17.99
C LYS A 153 12.00 6.60 17.15
N LYS A 154 11.73 7.74 17.80
CA LYS A 154 11.85 9.06 17.17
C LYS A 154 13.24 9.24 16.55
N ASP A 155 13.25 9.79 15.34
CA ASP A 155 14.44 10.12 14.55
C ASP A 155 15.30 8.92 14.09
N GLU A 156 14.83 7.68 14.31
CA GLU A 156 15.46 6.50 13.72
C GLU A 156 15.25 6.44 12.22
N THR A 157 16.20 5.80 11.53
CA THR A 157 16.22 5.76 10.07
C THR A 157 16.08 4.36 9.51
N ILE A 158 15.51 4.28 8.31
CA ILE A 158 15.47 3.09 7.48
C ILE A 158 16.18 3.36 6.15
N ALA A 159 16.97 2.40 5.70
CA ALA A 159 17.71 2.44 4.44
C ALA A 159 17.69 1.07 3.77
N VAL A 160 17.90 1.05 2.46
CA VAL A 160 18.00 -0.18 1.67
C VAL A 160 19.38 -0.23 1.05
N VAL A 161 20.13 -1.29 1.37
CA VAL A 161 21.48 -1.53 0.88
C VAL A 161 21.46 -2.70 -0.10
N CYS A 162 22.05 -2.50 -1.28
CA CYS A 162 22.10 -3.44 -2.38
C CYS A 162 23.56 -3.73 -2.71
N THR A 163 23.97 -4.99 -2.63
CA THR A 163 25.35 -5.44 -2.87
C THR A 163 25.37 -6.46 -4.00
N ASN A 164 26.36 -6.34 -4.89
CA ASN A 164 26.54 -7.24 -6.03
C ASN A 164 25.24 -7.46 -6.87
N THR A 165 24.59 -6.34 -7.13
CA THR A 165 23.40 -6.17 -7.98
C THR A 165 23.44 -4.73 -8.52
N SER A 166 22.61 -4.37 -9.48
CA SER A 166 22.58 -3.00 -10.03
C SER A 166 21.16 -2.48 -10.28
N ALA A 167 21.03 -1.16 -10.32
CA ALA A 167 19.78 -0.48 -10.62
C ALA A 167 19.34 -0.74 -12.07
N ILE A 168 18.05 -0.86 -12.29
CA ILE A 168 17.46 -0.85 -13.63
C ILE A 168 17.16 0.60 -14.01
N ALA A 169 17.72 1.07 -15.12
CA ALA A 169 17.46 2.42 -15.60
C ALA A 169 15.96 2.63 -15.86
N LYS A 170 15.41 3.76 -15.37
CA LYS A 170 14.01 4.17 -15.55
C LYS A 170 12.95 3.27 -14.88
N VAL A 171 13.35 2.31 -14.05
CA VAL A 171 12.42 1.48 -13.26
C VAL A 171 12.65 1.76 -11.77
N PRO A 172 11.77 2.51 -11.09
CA PRO A 172 11.95 2.84 -9.69
C PRO A 172 11.69 1.63 -8.79
N SER A 173 12.37 1.61 -7.65
CA SER A 173 12.05 0.78 -6.49
C SER A 173 11.12 1.54 -5.54
N TYR A 174 10.43 0.83 -4.66
CA TYR A 174 9.41 1.41 -3.80
C TYR A 174 9.64 1.06 -2.33
N LEU A 175 9.39 2.03 -1.44
CA LEU A 175 9.32 1.84 0.00
C LEU A 175 7.94 2.27 0.48
N THR A 176 7.31 1.41 1.29
CA THR A 176 6.07 1.70 1.98
C THR A 176 6.30 1.59 3.48
N LEU A 177 5.89 2.61 4.24
CA LEU A 177 5.84 2.59 5.70
C LEU A 177 4.41 2.89 6.13
N ALA A 178 3.86 2.07 7.03
CA ALA A 178 2.56 2.32 7.63
C ALA A 178 2.65 2.07 9.14
N ARG A 179 2.36 3.08 9.97
CA ARG A 179 2.26 2.87 11.43
C ARG A 179 0.98 2.09 11.71
N ILE A 180 1.15 1.00 12.44
CA ILE A 180 0.09 0.05 12.81
C ILE A 180 -0.13 0.01 14.33
N GLY A 181 0.74 0.64 15.11
CA GLY A 181 0.62 0.71 16.57
C GLY A 181 1.50 1.80 17.18
N GLU A 182 1.23 2.09 18.45
CA GLU A 182 2.09 2.93 19.29
C GLU A 182 3.22 2.15 19.94
#